data_AF-A0A8T4NHM6-F1
#
_entry.id   AF-A0A8T4NHM6-F1
#
_cell.length_a   1.000
_cell.length_b   1.000
_cell.length_c   1.000
_cell.angle_alpha   90.00
_cell.angle_beta   90.00
_cell.angle_gamma   90.00
#
_symmetry.space_group_name_H-M   'P 1'
#
loop_
_entity.id
_entity.type
_entity.pdbx_description
1 polymer ?
#
loop_
_entity_poly.entity_id
_entity_poly.type
_entity_poly.pdbx_seq_one_letter_code
_entity_poly.pdbx_strand_id
1 'polypeptide(L)'
;MIDINYKNYRWFFTSSEKLVVGGKSAIQNDELLNLICKDKNSYVVMHTHQPGSPFAVIISPASEVNEEDKDECGVFTASFSRAWRSGDKETVIDSFLSKQLYKSPSMKLGTWGVKPPIAHFKKELNLVLAEQKGILRAVPPNSSKINFGTIFPGSLEKEKAADNIIKLLKRKISKEEVLSALPSGRINFRKNE
;
A
#
# COMPACT_ATOMS: atom_id res chain seq x y z
N MET A 1 3.35 6.03 20.69
CA MET A 1 3.04 5.69 19.29
C MET A 1 2.37 4.33 19.28
N ILE A 2 1.41 4.10 18.39
CA ILE A 2 0.71 2.81 18.28
C ILE A 2 1.75 1.73 17.94
N ASP A 3 1.81 0.68 18.74
CA ASP A 3 2.61 -0.51 18.42
C ASP A 3 1.77 -1.42 17.51
N ILE A 4 2.22 -1.56 16.25
CA ILE A 4 1.56 -2.38 15.24
C ILE A 4 2.55 -3.46 14.83
N ASN A 5 2.14 -4.72 14.90
CA ASN A 5 2.87 -5.82 14.27
C ASN A 5 2.68 -5.77 12.73
N TYR A 6 3.29 -4.76 12.11
CA TYR A 6 3.06 -4.35 10.73
C TYR A 6 3.48 -5.41 9.71
N LYS A 7 4.36 -6.35 10.07
CA LYS A 7 4.80 -7.44 9.18
C LYS A 7 3.65 -8.36 8.75
N ASN A 8 2.56 -8.40 9.52
CA ASN A 8 1.35 -9.15 9.18
C ASN A 8 0.47 -8.44 8.14
N TYR A 9 0.72 -7.17 7.88
CA TYR A 9 0.00 -6.31 6.94
C TYR A 9 0.77 -6.13 5.63
N ARG A 10 0.21 -5.40 4.67
CA ARG A 10 1.01 -4.78 3.61
C ARG A 10 1.69 -3.56 4.21
N TRP A 11 2.97 -3.36 3.93
CA TRP A 11 3.70 -2.25 4.51
C TRP A 11 4.89 -1.83 3.66
N PHE A 12 5.30 -0.58 3.86
CA PHE A 12 6.58 -0.03 3.41
C PHE A 12 6.95 1.15 4.33
N PHE A 13 8.17 1.63 4.24
CA PHE A 13 8.62 2.89 4.85
C PHE A 13 8.75 3.95 3.77
N THR A 14 8.25 5.16 4.05
CA THR A 14 8.41 6.31 3.16
C THR A 14 9.86 6.74 3.06
N SER A 15 10.18 7.60 2.09
CA SER A 15 11.49 8.24 1.99
C SER A 15 11.85 9.07 3.23
N SER A 16 10.86 9.53 4.00
CA SER A 16 11.04 10.21 5.30
C SER A 16 10.98 9.26 6.52
N GLU A 17 11.16 7.96 6.28
CA GLU A 17 11.20 6.89 7.29
C GLU A 17 9.89 6.67 8.08
N LYS A 18 8.75 7.12 7.55
CA LYS A 18 7.45 6.84 8.16
C LYS A 18 6.91 5.49 7.71
N LEU A 19 6.41 4.69 8.65
CA LEU A 19 5.79 3.42 8.34
C LEU A 19 4.40 3.65 7.72
N VAL A 20 4.14 3.01 6.58
CA VAL A 20 2.79 2.90 5.99
C VAL A 20 2.30 1.47 6.10
N VAL A 21 1.05 1.29 6.52
CA VAL A 21 0.43 -0.02 6.74
C VAL A 21 -0.92 -0.08 6.05
N GLY A 22 -1.23 -1.19 5.37
CA GLY A 22 -2.55 -1.45 4.80
C GLY A 22 -2.97 -2.91 4.98
N GLY A 23 -4.26 -3.14 5.25
CA GLY A 23 -4.80 -4.49 5.45
C GLY A 23 -4.72 -5.37 4.21
N LYS A 24 -4.48 -6.67 4.41
CA LYS A 24 -4.54 -7.69 3.34
C LYS A 24 -5.97 -8.20 3.11
N SER A 25 -6.89 -7.94 4.04
CA SER A 25 -8.27 -8.39 4.03
C SER A 25 -9.20 -7.36 4.67
N ALA A 26 -10.52 -7.53 4.50
CA ALA A 26 -11.52 -6.70 5.16
C ALA A 26 -11.43 -6.77 6.69
N ILE A 27 -11.09 -7.94 7.25
CA ILE A 27 -10.86 -8.14 8.69
C ILE A 27 -9.68 -7.27 9.15
N GLN A 28 -8.53 -7.38 8.48
CA GLN A 28 -7.35 -6.61 8.84
C GLN A 28 -7.55 -5.10 8.66
N ASN A 29 -8.32 -4.67 7.65
CA ASN A 29 -8.69 -3.27 7.49
C ASN A 29 -9.49 -2.79 8.71
N ASP A 30 -10.50 -3.54 9.15
CA ASP A 30 -11.29 -3.17 10.33
C ASP A 30 -10.45 -3.16 11.62
N GLU A 31 -9.58 -4.16 11.82
CA GLU A 31 -8.65 -4.20 12.97
C GLU A 31 -7.74 -2.96 13.01
N LEU A 32 -7.10 -2.65 11.88
CA LEU A 32 -6.22 -1.49 11.74
C LEU A 32 -6.98 -0.18 12.00
N LEU A 33 -8.13 0.01 11.35
CA LEU A 33 -8.92 1.24 11.48
C LEU A 33 -9.49 1.44 12.89
N ASN A 34 -9.94 0.36 13.54
CA ASN A 34 -10.38 0.43 14.93
C ASN A 34 -9.25 0.85 15.87
N LEU A 35 -8.03 0.36 15.64
CA LEU A 35 -6.85 0.73 16.42
C LEU A 35 -6.50 2.22 16.23
N ILE A 36 -6.40 2.67 14.98
CA ILE A 36 -5.97 4.05 14.68
C ILE A 36 -7.03 5.11 15.02
N CYS A 37 -8.32 4.76 15.01
CA CYS A 37 -9.39 5.69 15.40
C CYS A 37 -9.44 5.93 16.91
N LYS A 38 -9.06 4.92 17.72
CA LYS A 38 -9.03 4.98 19.19
C LYS A 38 -7.81 5.72 19.74
N ASP A 39 -6.74 5.85 18.96
CA ASP A 39 -5.55 6.58 19.38
C ASP A 39 -5.84 8.08 19.56
N LYS A 40 -5.04 8.75 20.39
CA LYS A 40 -5.18 10.18 20.67
C LYS A 40 -4.82 11.04 19.46
N ASN A 41 -3.84 10.61 18.67
CA ASN A 41 -3.40 11.31 17.49
C ASN A 41 -4.39 11.11 16.32
N SER A 42 -4.30 12.00 15.34
CA SER A 42 -4.95 11.84 14.05
C SER A 42 -3.92 11.34 13.04
N TYR A 43 -4.33 10.42 12.17
CA TYR A 43 -3.46 9.79 11.17
C TYR A 43 -3.99 10.05 9.77
N VAL A 44 -3.11 10.11 8.77
CA VAL A 44 -3.52 10.15 7.36
C VAL A 44 -3.90 8.75 6.91
N VAL A 45 -5.10 8.63 6.34
CA VAL A 45 -5.66 7.39 5.80
C VAL A 45 -5.99 7.59 4.33
N MET A 46 -5.66 6.60 3.51
CA MET A 46 -5.93 6.60 2.08
C MET A 46 -6.64 5.32 1.65
N HIS A 47 -7.56 5.48 0.72
CA HIS A 47 -8.29 4.37 0.08
C HIS A 47 -8.62 4.80 -1.36
N THR A 48 -8.81 3.87 -2.29
CA THR A 48 -9.27 4.22 -3.64
C THR A 48 -10.68 4.81 -3.59
N HIS A 49 -10.99 5.74 -4.48
CA HIS A 49 -12.35 6.29 -4.57
C HIS A 49 -13.41 5.19 -4.78
N GLN A 50 -13.03 4.15 -5.52
CA GLN A 50 -13.83 2.94 -5.71
C GLN A 50 -13.46 1.84 -4.70
N PRO A 51 -14.36 0.90 -4.35
CA PRO A 51 -14.04 -0.21 -3.46
C PRO A 51 -12.92 -1.12 -3.99
N GLY A 52 -12.09 -1.62 -3.08
CA GLY A 52 -11.17 -2.72 -3.37
C GLY A 52 -9.68 -2.39 -3.27
N SER A 53 -9.31 -1.35 -2.52
CA SER A 53 -7.94 -1.14 -2.03
C SER A 53 -7.82 -1.50 -0.55
N PRO A 54 -6.59 -1.63 -0.02
CA PRO A 54 -6.39 -1.47 1.41
C PRO A 54 -6.87 -0.08 1.87
N PHE A 55 -7.21 0.03 3.16
CA PHE A 55 -7.10 1.30 3.85
C PHE A 55 -5.65 1.46 4.29
N ALA A 56 -4.87 2.23 3.53
CA ALA A 56 -3.49 2.51 3.86
C ALA A 56 -3.42 3.63 4.90
N VAL A 57 -2.59 3.47 5.92
CA VAL A 57 -2.43 4.43 7.01
C VAL A 57 -0.96 4.75 7.16
N ILE A 58 -0.63 6.04 7.19
CA ILE A 58 0.71 6.52 7.54
C ILE A 58 0.78 6.57 9.08
N ILE A 59 1.61 5.73 9.70
CA ILE A 59 1.73 5.58 11.15
C ILE A 59 2.62 6.69 11.72
N SER A 60 2.11 7.92 11.64
CA SER A 60 2.70 9.15 12.18
C SER A 60 1.57 10.17 12.38
N PRO A 61 1.64 11.04 13.41
CA PRO A 61 0.70 12.13 13.56
C PRO A 61 0.55 12.92 12.26
N ALA A 62 -0.68 13.23 11.85
CA ALA A 62 -0.96 13.88 10.57
C ALA A 62 -0.24 15.23 10.39
N SER A 63 0.13 15.89 11.50
CA SER A 63 0.94 17.12 11.51
C SER A 63 2.40 16.93 11.10
N GLU A 64 2.92 15.70 11.16
CA GLU A 64 4.30 15.35 10.80
C GLU A 64 4.39 14.75 9.39
N VAL A 65 3.26 14.45 8.76
CA VAL A 65 3.16 13.86 7.42
C VAL A 65 3.29 14.96 6.36
N ASN A 66 4.30 14.85 5.50
CA ASN A 66 4.51 15.79 4.40
C ASN A 66 3.81 15.32 3.10
N GLU A 67 3.88 16.12 2.03
CA GLU A 67 3.24 15.79 0.76
C GLU A 67 3.91 14.61 0.04
N GLU A 68 5.21 14.39 0.20
CA GLU A 68 5.91 13.23 -0.36
C GLU A 68 5.43 11.93 0.29
N ASP A 69 5.26 11.91 1.62
CA ASP A 69 4.71 10.75 2.33
C ASP A 69 3.29 10.41 1.84
N LYS A 70 2.48 11.44 1.55
CA LYS A 70 1.14 11.27 0.98
C LYS A 70 1.19 10.76 -0.45
N ASP A 71 2.11 11.28 -1.26
CA ASP A 71 2.31 10.85 -2.64
C ASP A 71 2.65 9.35 -2.70
N GLU A 72 3.67 8.94 -1.95
CA GLU A 72 4.11 7.56 -1.83
C GLU A 72 2.99 6.64 -1.29
N CYS A 73 2.30 7.04 -0.22
CA CYS A 73 1.15 6.29 0.31
C CYS A 73 0.03 6.14 -0.73
N GLY A 74 -0.20 7.19 -1.55
CA GLY A 74 -1.16 7.17 -2.65
C GLY A 74 -0.80 6.15 -3.72
N VAL A 75 0.45 6.17 -4.20
CA VAL A 75 0.96 5.20 -5.20
C VAL A 75 0.84 3.77 -4.68
N PHE A 76 1.19 3.55 -3.41
CA PHE A 76 1.02 2.25 -2.75
C PHE A 76 -0.44 1.82 -2.72
N THR A 77 -1.34 2.70 -2.30
CA THR A 77 -2.79 2.42 -2.21
C THR A 77 -3.38 2.08 -3.58
N ALA A 78 -3.01 2.85 -4.61
CA ALA A 78 -3.41 2.62 -6.00
C ALA A 78 -2.93 1.24 -6.48
N SER A 79 -1.66 0.93 -6.27
CA SER A 79 -1.02 -0.27 -6.81
C SER A 79 -1.46 -1.57 -6.14
N PHE A 80 -1.89 -1.52 -4.88
CA PHE A 80 -2.45 -2.69 -4.18
C PHE A 80 -3.98 -2.80 -4.27
N SER A 81 -4.61 -2.04 -5.17
CA SER A 81 -6.06 -1.99 -5.33
C SER A 81 -6.62 -2.94 -6.42
N ARG A 82 -7.94 -2.91 -6.59
CA ARG A 82 -8.63 -3.55 -7.72
C ARG A 82 -8.22 -2.96 -9.07
N ALA A 83 -7.81 -1.70 -9.14
CA ALA A 83 -7.35 -1.09 -10.38
C ALA A 83 -6.15 -1.84 -10.98
N TRP A 84 -5.22 -2.30 -10.13
CA TRP A 84 -4.10 -3.14 -10.58
C TRP A 84 -4.58 -4.44 -11.22
N ARG A 85 -5.52 -5.13 -10.56
CA ARG A 85 -6.09 -6.38 -11.06
C ARG A 85 -6.85 -6.20 -12.38
N SER A 86 -7.38 -5.01 -12.60
CA SER A 86 -8.13 -4.66 -13.82
C SER A 86 -7.22 -4.26 -14.97
N GLY A 87 -5.92 -4.10 -14.72
CA GLY A 87 -4.96 -3.64 -15.73
C GLY A 87 -4.97 -2.12 -15.95
N ASP A 88 -5.61 -1.36 -15.06
CA ASP A 88 -5.66 0.09 -15.14
C ASP A 88 -4.27 0.69 -14.94
N LYS A 89 -3.96 1.80 -15.61
CA LYS A 89 -2.68 2.50 -15.45
C LYS A 89 -2.68 3.49 -14.29
N GLU A 90 -3.85 3.93 -13.88
CA GLU A 90 -4.04 4.98 -12.87
C GLU A 90 -5.38 4.83 -12.17
N THR A 91 -5.51 5.37 -10.97
CA THR A 91 -6.79 5.41 -10.25
C THR A 91 -6.87 6.65 -9.35
N VAL A 92 -8.07 6.96 -8.87
CA VAL A 92 -8.31 8.08 -7.94
C VAL A 92 -8.20 7.56 -6.51
N ILE A 93 -7.44 8.28 -5.70
CA ILE A 93 -7.24 8.03 -4.27
C ILE A 93 -7.95 9.12 -3.48
N ASP A 94 -8.67 8.67 -2.45
CA ASP A 94 -9.28 9.49 -1.43
C ASP A 94 -8.34 9.54 -0.23
N SER A 95 -8.05 10.74 0.25
CA SER A 95 -7.22 10.99 1.42
C SER A 95 -8.00 11.76 2.47
N PHE A 96 -7.98 11.25 3.69
CA PHE A 96 -8.73 11.77 4.82
C PHE A 96 -8.03 11.41 6.14
N LEU A 97 -8.46 12.04 7.21
CA LEU A 97 -7.93 11.79 8.55
C LEU A 97 -8.67 10.64 9.23
N SER A 98 -7.97 9.94 10.12
CA SER A 98 -8.55 8.88 10.95
C SER A 98 -9.75 9.38 11.78
N LYS A 99 -9.75 10.65 12.18
CA LYS A 99 -10.87 11.27 12.92
C LYS A 99 -12.11 11.54 12.08
N GLN A 100 -12.00 11.47 10.74
CA GLN A 100 -13.14 11.58 9.83
C GLN A 100 -13.85 10.23 9.61
N LEU A 101 -13.20 9.12 10.00
CA LEU A 101 -13.77 7.78 9.87
C LEU A 101 -14.85 7.53 10.91
N TYR A 102 -15.89 6.82 10.48
CA TYR A 102 -16.90 6.27 11.37
C TYR A 102 -17.40 4.93 10.86
N LYS A 103 -17.90 4.09 11.78
CA LYS A 103 -18.48 2.79 11.48
C LYS A 103 -19.79 2.63 12.21
N SER A 104 -20.90 2.53 11.47
CA SER A 104 -22.20 2.24 12.07
C SER A 104 -22.40 0.73 12.23
N PRO A 105 -23.24 0.26 13.18
CA PRO A 105 -23.53 -1.16 13.35
C PRO A 105 -24.08 -1.87 12.11
N SER A 106 -24.72 -1.12 11.20
CA SER A 106 -25.26 -1.62 9.93
C SER A 106 -24.22 -1.78 8.81
N MET A 107 -23.02 -1.24 8.98
CA MET A 107 -21.97 -1.33 7.96
C MET A 107 -21.32 -2.71 7.96
N LYS A 108 -21.12 -3.26 6.76
CA LYS A 108 -20.44 -4.54 6.56
C LYS A 108 -18.97 -4.45 7.00
N LEU A 109 -18.39 -5.61 7.27
CA LEU A 109 -16.96 -5.77 7.49
C LEU A 109 -16.15 -5.12 6.34
N GLY A 110 -15.12 -4.35 6.68
CA GLY A 110 -14.29 -3.62 5.72
C GLY A 110 -14.93 -2.37 5.12
N THR A 111 -16.18 -2.03 5.47
CA THR A 111 -16.85 -0.78 5.06
C THR A 111 -16.77 0.25 6.18
N TRP A 112 -16.39 1.47 5.84
CA TRP A 112 -16.33 2.62 6.75
C TRP A 112 -16.87 3.85 6.04
N GLY A 113 -17.55 4.72 6.79
CA GLY A 113 -17.93 6.04 6.30
C GLY A 113 -16.83 7.06 6.57
N VAL A 114 -16.75 8.08 5.72
CA VAL A 114 -15.79 9.19 5.83
C VAL A 114 -16.57 10.50 5.79
N LYS A 115 -16.38 11.35 6.81
CA LYS A 115 -16.98 12.69 6.84
C LYS A 115 -16.19 13.65 5.93
N PRO A 116 -16.84 14.52 5.13
CA PRO A 116 -16.14 15.52 4.33
C PRO A 116 -15.43 16.58 5.19
N PRO A 117 -14.45 17.33 4.65
CA PRO A 117 -13.96 17.27 3.26
C PRO A 117 -13.00 16.10 3.01
N ILE A 118 -13.05 15.53 1.81
CA ILE A 118 -12.16 14.45 1.36
C ILE A 118 -11.28 15.01 0.25
N ALA A 119 -9.97 14.82 0.35
CA ALA A 119 -9.06 15.17 -0.73
C ALA A 119 -9.00 14.04 -1.75
N HIS A 120 -8.98 14.39 -3.04
CA HIS A 120 -8.93 13.44 -4.14
C HIS A 120 -7.72 13.73 -5.03
N PHE A 121 -6.99 12.70 -5.40
CA PHE A 121 -5.88 12.84 -6.35
C PHE A 121 -5.71 11.58 -7.18
N LYS A 122 -5.20 11.75 -8.39
CA LYS A 122 -4.94 10.66 -9.32
C LYS A 122 -3.53 10.11 -9.10
N LYS A 123 -3.37 8.79 -9.11
CA LYS A 123 -2.07 8.12 -8.98
C LYS A 123 -1.90 7.06 -10.04
N GLU A 124 -0.71 7.04 -10.63
CA GLU A 124 -0.27 5.96 -11.50
C GLU A 124 -0.03 4.68 -10.69
N LEU A 125 -0.23 3.54 -11.34
CA LEU A 125 0.00 2.23 -10.76
C LEU A 125 1.38 1.72 -11.18
N ASN A 126 2.38 2.05 -10.37
CA ASN A 126 3.72 1.53 -10.49
C ASN A 126 4.35 1.34 -9.11
N LEU A 127 5.21 0.34 -8.98
CA LEU A 127 6.02 0.12 -7.80
C LEU A 127 7.43 -0.27 -8.22
N VAL A 128 8.39 -0.15 -7.33
CA VAL A 128 9.72 -0.74 -7.48
C VAL A 128 9.90 -1.89 -6.50
N LEU A 129 10.67 -2.90 -6.88
CA LEU A 129 11.08 -3.96 -5.96
C LEU A 129 12.29 -3.47 -5.18
N ALA A 130 12.17 -3.33 -3.87
CA ALA A 130 13.26 -2.90 -2.99
C ALA A 130 13.28 -3.71 -1.70
N GLU A 131 14.43 -3.73 -1.04
CA GLU A 131 14.55 -4.32 0.28
C GLU A 131 14.37 -3.24 1.35
N GLN A 132 13.41 -3.43 2.25
CA GLN A 132 13.22 -2.59 3.42
C GLN A 132 13.23 -3.47 4.66
N LYS A 133 13.99 -3.08 5.69
CA LYS A 133 14.14 -3.84 6.95
C LYS A 133 14.47 -5.33 6.72
N GLY A 134 15.31 -5.63 5.72
CA GLY A 134 15.76 -6.99 5.41
C GLY A 134 14.77 -7.84 4.61
N ILE A 135 13.66 -7.27 4.12
CA ILE A 135 12.58 -8.00 3.45
C ILE A 135 12.28 -7.34 2.09
N LEU A 136 12.13 -8.16 1.05
CA LEU A 136 11.71 -7.68 -0.27
C LEU A 136 10.26 -7.16 -0.24
N ARG A 137 10.04 -5.97 -0.78
CA ARG A 137 8.74 -5.31 -0.90
C ARG A 137 8.60 -4.65 -2.27
N ALA A 138 7.37 -4.59 -2.78
CA ALA A 138 7.00 -3.67 -3.82
C ALA A 138 6.57 -2.35 -3.17
N VAL A 139 7.32 -1.29 -3.42
CA VAL A 139 7.19 0.01 -2.73
C VAL A 139 7.08 1.14 -3.77
N PRO A 140 6.55 2.31 -3.40
CA PRO A 140 6.56 3.48 -4.29
C PRO A 140 7.98 3.81 -4.79
N PRO A 141 8.16 4.24 -6.06
CA PRO A 141 9.49 4.51 -6.61
C PRO A 141 10.35 5.45 -5.77
N ASN A 142 9.76 6.51 -5.22
CA ASN A 142 10.49 7.53 -4.44
C ASN A 142 10.89 7.05 -3.03
N SER A 143 10.24 5.99 -2.52
CA SER A 143 10.48 5.49 -1.16
C SER A 143 11.73 4.59 -1.07
N SER A 144 12.43 4.33 -2.18
CA SER A 144 13.70 3.61 -2.16
C SER A 144 14.62 3.99 -3.31
N LYS A 145 15.79 4.55 -2.97
CA LYS A 145 16.86 4.86 -3.94
C LYS A 145 17.47 3.61 -4.58
N ILE A 146 17.63 2.55 -3.79
CA ILE A 146 18.15 1.26 -4.26
C ILE A 146 16.97 0.34 -4.53
N ASN A 147 16.83 -0.12 -5.77
CA ASN A 147 15.77 -1.04 -6.15
C ASN A 147 16.22 -1.94 -7.31
N PHE A 148 15.46 -3.02 -7.52
CA PHE A 148 15.81 -4.10 -8.45
C PHE A 148 15.10 -4.00 -9.81
N GLY A 149 14.17 -3.06 -9.95
CA GLY A 149 13.34 -2.90 -11.13
C GLY A 149 11.94 -2.40 -10.80
N THR A 150 11.26 -1.89 -11.82
CA THR A 150 9.88 -1.40 -11.76
C THR A 150 8.90 -2.54 -12.10
N ILE A 151 7.79 -2.60 -11.36
CA ILE A 151 6.61 -3.39 -11.68
C ILE A 151 5.41 -2.49 -11.99
N PHE A 152 4.55 -2.96 -12.87
CA PHE A 152 3.30 -2.29 -13.26
C PHE A 152 2.24 -3.33 -13.65
N PRO A 153 0.95 -2.96 -13.70
CA PRO A 153 -0.11 -3.85 -14.19
C PRO A 153 0.24 -4.41 -15.56
N GLY A 154 0.02 -5.71 -15.75
CA GLY A 154 0.59 -6.42 -16.89
C GLY A 154 -0.15 -7.68 -17.31
N SER A 155 0.55 -8.56 -18.01
CA SER A 155 -0.03 -9.79 -18.58
C SER A 155 0.48 -11.08 -17.92
N LEU A 156 1.60 -11.03 -17.19
CA LEU A 156 2.20 -12.21 -16.59
C LEU A 156 1.48 -12.57 -15.28
N GLU A 157 1.09 -13.83 -15.14
CA GLU A 157 0.56 -14.34 -13.88
C GLU A 157 1.56 -14.15 -12.73
N LYS A 158 1.04 -13.85 -11.54
CA LYS A 158 1.84 -13.46 -10.38
C LYS A 158 2.92 -14.49 -10.03
N GLU A 159 2.60 -15.77 -10.12
CA GLU A 159 3.50 -16.88 -9.83
C GLU A 159 4.66 -16.94 -10.84
N LYS A 160 4.35 -16.73 -12.13
CA LYS A 160 5.36 -16.68 -13.20
C LYS A 160 6.22 -15.43 -13.07
N ALA A 161 5.64 -14.29 -12.70
CA ALA A 161 6.37 -13.07 -12.43
C ALA A 161 7.34 -13.26 -11.27
N ALA A 162 6.92 -13.92 -10.19
CA ALA A 162 7.79 -14.24 -9.06
C ALA A 162 8.97 -15.13 -9.48
N ASP A 163 8.74 -16.18 -10.27
CA ASP A 163 9.81 -17.06 -10.77
C ASP A 163 10.84 -16.29 -11.62
N ASN A 164 10.37 -15.36 -12.47
CA ASN A 164 11.25 -14.51 -13.26
C ASN A 164 12.05 -13.54 -12.39
N ILE A 165 11.41 -12.91 -11.39
CA ILE A 165 12.08 -12.00 -10.45
C ILE A 165 13.18 -12.75 -9.67
N ILE A 166 12.91 -13.96 -9.17
CA ILE A 166 13.91 -14.75 -8.42
C ILE A 166 15.16 -15.00 -9.27
N LYS A 167 15.00 -15.39 -10.54
CA LYS A 167 16.11 -15.60 -11.47
C LYS A 167 16.93 -14.33 -11.69
N LEU A 168 16.28 -13.16 -11.70
CA LEU A 168 16.92 -11.86 -11.95
C LEU A 168 17.63 -11.29 -10.73
N LEU A 169 17.12 -11.53 -9.52
CA LEU A 169 17.72 -11.02 -8.28
C LEU A 169 19.07 -11.68 -7.94
N LYS A 170 19.42 -12.81 -8.56
CA LYS A 170 20.70 -13.54 -8.40
C LYS A 170 21.14 -13.74 -6.93
N ARG A 171 20.17 -13.82 -6.02
CA ARG A 171 20.38 -14.06 -4.58
C ARG A 171 19.45 -15.14 -4.08
N LYS A 172 19.78 -15.75 -2.93
CA LYS A 172 18.88 -16.69 -2.27
C LYS A 172 17.70 -15.92 -1.67
N ILE A 173 16.51 -16.12 -2.23
CA ILE A 173 15.25 -15.58 -1.73
C ILE A 173 14.17 -16.64 -1.91
N SER A 174 13.24 -16.73 -0.96
CA SER A 174 12.11 -17.66 -1.04
C SER A 174 11.06 -17.16 -2.03
N LYS A 175 10.34 -18.08 -2.67
CA LYS A 175 9.25 -17.70 -3.59
C LYS A 175 8.10 -17.05 -2.81
N GLU A 176 7.89 -17.50 -1.58
CA GLU A 176 6.90 -16.97 -0.65
C GLU A 176 7.14 -15.48 -0.35
N GLU A 177 8.40 -15.09 -0.12
CA GLU A 177 8.75 -13.69 0.12
C GLU A 177 8.46 -12.82 -1.10
N VAL A 178 8.87 -13.26 -2.30
CA VAL A 178 8.60 -12.54 -3.55
C VAL A 178 7.09 -12.42 -3.80
N LEU A 179 6.32 -13.51 -3.65
CA LEU A 179 4.87 -13.48 -3.80
C LEU A 179 4.19 -12.54 -2.78
N SER A 180 4.71 -12.49 -1.55
CA SER A 180 4.21 -11.60 -0.51
C SER A 180 4.46 -10.12 -0.81
N ALA A 181 5.56 -9.81 -1.50
CA ALA A 181 5.94 -8.46 -1.88
C ALA A 181 5.02 -7.87 -2.97
N LEU A 182 4.57 -8.71 -3.90
CA LEU A 182 3.89 -8.29 -5.12
C LEU A 182 2.40 -7.97 -4.90
N PRO A 183 1.82 -7.02 -5.67
CA PRO A 183 0.37 -6.84 -5.78
C PRO A 183 -0.36 -8.12 -6.20
N SER A 184 -1.68 -8.10 -6.09
CA SER A 184 -2.50 -9.20 -6.60
C SER A 184 -2.87 -8.91 -8.05
N GLY A 185 -2.94 -9.94 -8.90
CA GLY A 185 -3.21 -9.79 -10.33
C GLY A 185 -1.96 -9.97 -11.18
N ARG A 186 -2.08 -9.60 -12.46
CA ARG A 186 -1.01 -9.77 -13.44
C ARG A 186 0.00 -8.63 -13.38
N ILE A 187 1.25 -8.95 -13.68
CA ILE A 187 2.40 -8.09 -13.41
C ILE A 187 3.30 -8.06 -14.64
N ASN A 188 3.75 -6.88 -15.03
CA ASN A 188 4.93 -6.74 -15.88
C ASN A 188 6.10 -6.27 -15.02
N PHE A 189 7.30 -6.73 -15.35
CA PHE A 189 8.53 -6.36 -14.65
C PHE A 189 9.51 -5.78 -15.68
N ARG A 190 10.06 -4.61 -15.37
CA ARG A 190 11.14 -3.97 -16.11
C ARG A 190 12.32 -3.82 -15.17
N LYS A 191 13.43 -4.49 -15.48
CA LYS A 191 14.67 -4.37 -14.71
C LYS A 191 15.22 -2.94 -14.85
N ASN A 192 15.88 -2.44 -13.82
CA ASN A 192 16.70 -1.24 -13.97
C ASN A 192 17.86 -1.57 -14.92
N GLU A 193 18.14 -0.64 -15.82
CA GLU A 193 19.32 -0.66 -16.69
C GLU A 193 20.60 -0.46 -15.86
#